data_AF-S9URX4-F1
#
_entry.id   AF-S9URX4-F1
#
_cell.length_a   1.000
_cell.length_b   1.000
_cell.length_c   1.000
_cell.angle_alpha   90.00
_cell.angle_beta   90.00
_cell.angle_gamma   90.00
#
_symmetry.space_group_name_H-M   'P 1'
#
loop_
_entity.id
_entity.type
_entity.pdbx_description
1 polymer ?
#
loop_
_entity_poly.entity_id
_entity_poly.type
_entity_poly.pdbx_seq_one_letter_code
_entity_poly.pdbx_strand_id
1 'polypeptide(L)'
;MGKEDLATCCAVFSLIGIVHLVLFGRMFSDGAVSFAIPAVERSWETAAKAKSCYNAAIIYAIFFAISVLARVYFRRNEVVTQMLRHSAHVEEVQGLLSGSARAAQ
;
A
#
# COMPACT_ATOMS: atom_id res chain seq x y z
N MET A 1 15.15 -4.31 -7.12
CA MET A 1 13.71 -4.21 -6.73
C MET A 1 13.50 -2.87 -6.07
N GLY A 2 12.63 -2.03 -6.62
CA GLY A 2 12.37 -0.69 -6.08
C GLY A 2 11.55 -0.79 -4.79
N LYS A 3 11.77 0.13 -3.84
CA LYS A 3 10.94 0.23 -2.62
C LYS A 3 9.46 0.44 -2.96
N GLU A 4 9.18 1.02 -4.13
CA GLU A 4 7.84 1.20 -4.68
C GLU A 4 7.14 -0.12 -5.07
N ASP A 5 7.88 -1.10 -5.59
CA ASP A 5 7.33 -2.41 -6.00
C ASP A 5 6.88 -3.21 -4.78
N LEU A 6 7.68 -3.17 -3.71
CA LEU A 6 7.36 -3.87 -2.47
C LEU A 6 6.11 -3.28 -1.80
N ALA A 7 6.03 -1.95 -1.72
CA ALA A 7 4.85 -1.26 -1.19
C ALA A 7 3.59 -1.56 -2.03
N THR A 8 3.73 -1.67 -3.35
CA THR A 8 2.63 -1.99 -4.25
C THR A 8 2.16 -3.44 -4.07
N CYS A 9 3.10 -4.39 -3.96
CA CYS A 9 2.79 -5.80 -3.68
C CYS A 9 2.05 -5.98 -2.35
N CYS A 10 2.55 -5.36 -1.27
CA CYS A 10 1.90 -5.40 0.04
C CYS A 10 0.50 -4.77 0.02
N ALA A 11 0.29 -3.68 -0.73
CA ALA A 11 -1.01 -3.07 -0.88
C ALA A 11 -2.01 -4.00 -1.62
N VAL A 12 -1.58 -4.63 -2.72
CA VAL A 12 -2.42 -5.56 -3.50
C VAL A 12 -2.77 -6.79 -2.67
N PHE A 13 -1.79 -7.41 -2.00
CA PHE A 13 -2.03 -8.57 -1.15
C PHE A 13 -2.98 -8.23 0.01
N SER A 14 -2.81 -7.06 0.63
CA SER A 14 -3.70 -6.61 1.70
C SER A 14 -5.13 -6.38 1.19
N LEU A 15 -5.29 -5.81 -0.01
CA LEU A 15 -6.61 -5.60 -0.61
C LEU A 15 -7.32 -6.93 -0.89
N ILE A 16 -6.61 -7.90 -1.46
CA ILE A 16 -7.14 -9.25 -1.71
C ILE A 16 -7.55 -9.90 -0.38
N GLY A 17 -6.69 -9.80 0.65
CA GLY A 17 -6.97 -10.32 1.99
C GLY A 17 -8.24 -9.73 2.60
N ILE A 18 -8.40 -8.40 2.55
CA ILE A 18 -9.60 -7.70 3.06
C ILE A 18 -10.86 -8.22 2.37
N VAL A 19 -10.86 -8.27 1.02
CA VAL A 19 -12.02 -8.71 0.25
C VAL A 19 -12.40 -10.14 0.63
N HIS A 20 -11.45 -11.07 0.68
CA HIS A 20 -11.72 -12.46 1.03
C HIS A 20 -12.26 -12.60 2.46
N LEU A 21 -11.65 -11.90 3.42
CA LEU A 21 -12.05 -11.98 4.83
C LEU A 21 -13.43 -11.38 5.07
N VAL A 22 -13.79 -10.28 4.40
CA VAL A 22 -15.14 -9.71 4.47
C VAL A 22 -16.16 -10.66 3.84
N LEU A 23 -15.82 -11.25 2.69
CA LEU A 23 -16.70 -12.16 1.97
C LEU A 23 -16.95 -13.46 2.77
N PHE A 24 -15.91 -14.03 3.37
CA PHE A 24 -16.05 -15.16 4.29
C PHE A 24 -16.79 -14.77 5.58
N GLY A 25 -16.51 -13.60 6.15
CA GLY A 25 -17.24 -13.10 7.32
C GLY A 25 -18.74 -12.98 7.08
N ARG A 26 -19.14 -12.48 5.91
CA ARG A 26 -20.54 -12.47 5.45
C ARG A 26 -21.10 -13.89 5.30
N MET A 27 -20.38 -14.78 4.61
CA MET A 27 -20.83 -16.16 4.41
C MET A 27 -21.04 -16.93 5.73
N PHE A 28 -20.17 -16.72 6.72
CA PHE A 28 -20.34 -17.29 8.06
C PHE A 28 -21.52 -16.67 8.83
N SER A 29 -21.75 -15.37 8.67
CA SER A 29 -22.88 -14.66 9.30
C SER A 29 -24.23 -15.07 8.72
N ASP A 30 -24.29 -15.26 7.40
CA ASP A 30 -25.53 -15.56 6.67
C ASP A 30 -25.84 -17.07 6.64
N GLY A 31 -25.00 -17.91 7.25
CA GLY A 31 -25.20 -19.36 7.32
C GLY A 31 -25.08 -20.08 5.97
N ALA A 32 -24.14 -19.64 5.12
CA ALA A 32 -23.96 -20.22 3.79
C ALA A 32 -23.67 -21.72 3.85
N VAL A 33 -24.35 -22.50 2.99
CA VAL A 33 -24.31 -23.98 2.97
C VAL A 33 -22.90 -24.54 2.83
N SER A 34 -22.03 -23.85 2.07
CA SER A 34 -20.62 -24.24 1.88
C SER A 34 -19.81 -24.30 3.18
N PHE A 35 -20.23 -23.58 4.22
CA PHE A 35 -19.58 -23.58 5.54
C PHE A 35 -20.38 -24.34 6.60
N ALA A 36 -21.65 -24.67 6.32
CA ALA A 36 -22.50 -25.44 7.24
C ALA A 36 -21.97 -26.87 7.44
N ILE A 37 -21.55 -27.55 6.37
CA ILE A 37 -20.99 -28.91 6.44
C ILE A 37 -19.73 -28.96 7.33
N PRO A 38 -18.66 -28.18 7.05
CA PRO A 38 -17.48 -28.20 7.91
C PRO A 38 -17.72 -27.63 9.30
N ALA A 39 -18.71 -26.74 9.49
CA ALA A 39 -19.05 -26.23 10.81
C ALA A 39 -19.67 -27.31 11.70
N VAL A 40 -20.54 -28.17 11.17
CA VAL A 40 -21.10 -29.31 11.91
C VAL A 40 -20.02 -30.35 12.20
N GLU A 41 -19.19 -30.67 11.21
CA GLU A 41 -18.12 -31.67 11.35
C GLU A 41 -17.06 -31.27 12.37
N ARG A 42 -16.75 -29.98 12.50
CA ARG A 42 -15.74 -29.45 13.43
C ARG A 42 -16.30 -28.71 14.64
N SER A 43 -17.60 -28.83 14.89
CA SER A 43 -18.30 -28.13 15.98
C SER A 43 -17.97 -26.63 16.08
N TRP A 44 -17.87 -25.96 14.94
CA TRP A 44 -17.54 -24.53 14.89
C TRP A 44 -18.77 -23.66 15.17
N GLU A 45 -18.58 -22.68 16.04
CA GLU A 45 -19.53 -21.60 16.26
C GLU A 45 -19.35 -20.55 15.15
N THR A 46 -20.33 -20.43 14.26
CA THR A 46 -20.24 -19.63 13.03
C THR A 46 -20.14 -18.14 13.31
N ALA A 47 -20.77 -17.62 14.37
CA ALA A 47 -20.69 -16.20 14.72
C ALA A 47 -19.29 -15.81 15.22
N ALA A 48 -18.65 -16.64 16.04
CA ALA A 48 -17.27 -16.44 16.47
C ALA A 48 -16.30 -16.47 15.28
N LYS A 49 -16.51 -17.35 14.29
CA LYS A 49 -15.69 -17.39 13.08
C LYS A 49 -15.90 -16.14 12.21
N ALA A 50 -17.14 -15.69 12.03
CA ALA A 50 -17.44 -14.44 11.35
C ALA A 50 -16.72 -13.25 12.02
N LYS A 51 -16.80 -13.16 13.35
CA LYS A 51 -16.10 -12.12 14.12
C LYS A 51 -14.59 -12.17 13.96
N SER A 52 -14.00 -13.37 13.92
CA SER A 52 -12.58 -13.55 13.64
C SER A 52 -12.20 -13.07 12.23
N CYS A 53 -13.01 -13.37 11.22
CA CYS A 53 -12.80 -12.88 9.84
C CYS A 53 -12.84 -11.35 9.77
N TYR A 54 -13.81 -10.70 10.43
CA TYR A 54 -13.88 -9.24 10.48
C TYR A 54 -12.70 -8.62 11.23
N ASN A 55 -12.29 -9.20 12.37
CA ASN A 55 -11.11 -8.72 13.09
C ASN A 55 -9.84 -8.83 12.25
N ALA A 56 -9.65 -9.93 11.52
CA ALA A 56 -8.54 -10.07 10.61
C ALA A 56 -8.61 -9.06 9.46
N ALA A 57 -9.81 -8.79 8.91
CA ALA A 57 -10.00 -7.78 7.86
C ALA A 57 -9.58 -6.38 8.34
N ILE A 58 -9.87 -6.02 9.60
CA ILE A 58 -9.43 -4.75 10.21
C ILE A 58 -7.90 -4.67 10.23
N ILE A 59 -7.22 -5.75 10.64
CA ILE A 59 -5.75 -5.78 10.66
C ILE A 59 -5.19 -5.57 9.25
N TYR A 60 -5.71 -6.30 8.27
CA TYR A 60 -5.29 -6.12 6.88
C TYR A 60 -5.59 -4.71 6.34
N ALA A 61 -6.67 -4.06 6.77
CA ALA A 61 -6.97 -2.67 6.42
C ALA A 61 -5.91 -1.70 6.96
N ILE A 62 -5.38 -1.95 8.16
CA ILE A 62 -4.28 -1.15 8.72
C ILE A 62 -3.00 -1.32 7.89
N PHE A 63 -2.64 -2.57 7.54
CA PHE A 63 -1.49 -2.83 6.67
C PHE A 63 -1.65 -2.19 5.29
N PHE A 64 -2.86 -2.22 4.74
CA PHE A 64 -3.18 -1.55 3.48
C PHE A 64 -2.97 -0.04 3.60
N ALA A 65 -3.49 0.59 4.65
CA ALA A 65 -3.34 2.03 4.88
C ALA A 65 -1.87 2.45 5.00
N ILE A 66 -1.06 1.70 5.76
CA ILE A 66 0.38 1.95 5.89
C ILE A 66 1.08 1.79 4.53
N SER A 67 0.76 0.75 3.77
CA SER A 67 1.36 0.50 2.45
C SER A 67 1.04 1.62 1.46
N VAL A 68 -0.20 2.12 1.47
CA VAL A 68 -0.64 3.25 0.64
C VAL A 68 0.07 4.54 1.07
N LEU A 69 0.14 4.82 2.37
CA LEU A 69 0.85 5.98 2.91
C LEU A 69 2.34 5.94 2.53
N ALA A 70 3.00 4.80 2.67
CA ALA A 70 4.38 4.61 2.27
C ALA A 70 4.57 4.88 0.78
N ARG A 71 3.68 4.37 -0.07
CA ARG A 71 3.72 4.63 -1.52
C ARG A 71 3.57 6.12 -1.83
N VAL A 72 2.61 6.80 -1.21
CA VAL A 72 2.41 8.25 -1.40
C VAL A 72 3.64 9.03 -0.91
N TYR A 73 4.19 8.65 0.23
CA TYR A 73 5.38 9.28 0.80
C TYR A 73 6.60 9.14 -0.13
N PHE A 74 6.90 7.93 -0.60
CA PHE A 74 8.02 7.70 -1.52
C PHE A 74 7.83 8.46 -2.83
N ARG A 75 6.64 8.43 -3.42
CA ARG A 75 6.32 9.18 -4.65
C ARG A 75 6.52 10.68 -4.47
N ARG A 76 6.08 11.25 -3.34
CA ARG A 76 6.27 12.68 -3.05
C ARG A 76 7.74 13.01 -2.83
N ASN A 77 8.47 12.18 -2.09
CA ASN A 77 9.88 12.39 -1.82
C ASN A 77 10.73 12.34 -3.10
N GLU A 78 10.42 11.43 -4.02
CA GLU A 78 11.09 11.34 -5.32
C GLU A 78 10.89 12.60 -6.17
N VAL A 79 9.66 13.12 -6.25
CA VAL A 79 9.36 14.37 -6.98
C VAL A 79 10.13 15.55 -6.38
N VAL A 80 10.15 15.70 -5.06
CA VAL A 80 10.89 16.79 -4.40
C VAL A 80 12.39 16.65 -4.65
N THR A 81 12.94 15.45 -4.56
CA THR A 81 14.36 15.20 -4.79
C THR A 81 14.76 15.49 -6.25
N GLN A 82 13.89 15.17 -7.21
CA GLN A 82 14.11 15.51 -8.62
C GLN A 82 14.08 17.01 -8.85
N MET A 83 13.13 17.73 -8.24
CA MET A 83 13.07 19.20 -8.34
C MET A 83 14.33 19.86 -7.78
N LEU A 84 14.80 19.42 -6.62
CA LEU A 84 16.02 19.94 -5.98
C LEU A 84 17.28 19.68 -6.84
N ARG A 85 17.38 18.51 -7.49
CA ARG A 85 18.47 18.25 -8.43
C ARG A 85 18.39 19.13 -9.66
N HIS A 86 17.18 19.40 -10.15
CA HIS A 86 17.01 20.23 -11.35
C HIS A 86 17.39 21.68 -11.07
N SER A 87 16.98 22.25 -9.93
CA SER A 87 17.38 23.60 -9.54
C SER A 87 18.89 23.72 -9.34
N ALA A 88 19.52 22.74 -8.68
CA ALA A 88 20.98 22.73 -8.49
C ALA A 88 21.73 22.70 -9.83
N HIS A 89 21.28 21.88 -10.79
CA HIS A 89 21.88 21.81 -12.12
C HIS A 89 21.71 23.11 -12.91
N VAL A 90 20.57 23.79 -12.80
CA VAL A 90 20.34 25.09 -13.46
C VAL A 90 21.28 26.15 -12.89
N GLU A 91 21.47 26.18 -11.57
CA GLU A 91 22.41 27.10 -10.90
C GLU A 91 23.86 26.87 -11.37
N GLU A 92 24.28 25.61 -11.47
CA GLU A 92 25.63 25.24 -11.96
C GLU A 92 25.84 25.71 -13.41
N VAL A 93 24.89 25.42 -14.31
CA VAL A 93 24.94 25.85 -15.71
C VAL A 93 24.97 27.38 -15.83
N GLN A 94 24.16 28.09 -15.05
CA GLN A 94 24.14 29.55 -15.05
C GLN A 94 25.45 30.15 -14.52
N GLY A 95 26.05 29.52 -13.50
CA GLY A 95 27.39 29.85 -13.01
C GLY A 95 28.45 29.73 -14.10
N LEU A 96 28.45 28.63 -14.84
CA LEU A 96 29.39 28.40 -15.95
C LEU A 96 29.22 29.43 -17.08
N LEU A 97 27.97 29.73 -17.47
CA LEU A 97 27.69 30.71 -18.52
C LEU A 97 28.11 32.14 -18.11
N SER A 98 27.83 32.55 -16.87
CA SER A 98 28.21 33.88 -16.38
C SER A 98 29.72 34.05 -16.15
N GLY A 99 30.43 32.96 -15.85
CA GLY A 99 31.90 32.93 -15.81
C GLY A 99 32.52 33.00 -17.21
N SER A 100 31.98 32.25 -18.17
CA SER A 100 32.42 32.29 -19.57
C SER A 100 32.19 33.65 -20.22
N ALA A 101 31.06 34.30 -19.97
CA ALA A 101 30.78 35.66 -20.44
C ALA A 101 31.77 36.70 -19.91
N ARG A 102 32.28 36.50 -18.68
CA ARG A 102 33.29 37.37 -18.07
C ARG A 102 34.70 37.14 -18.60
N ALA A 103 35.01 35.95 -19.10
CA ALA A 103 36.32 35.60 -19.67
C ALA A 103 36.48 36.04 -21.14
N ALA A 104 35.39 36.47 -21.80
CA ALA A 104 35.37 36.93 -23.18
C ALA A 104 35.42 38.46 -23.33
N GLN A 105 35.45 39.21 -22.23
CA GLN A 105 35.70 40.67 -22.16
C GLN A 105 37.16 40.93 -21.79
#